data_AF-A0A357N0B7-F1
#
_entry.id   AF-A0A357N0B7-F1
#
_cell.length_a   1.000
_cell.length_b   1.000
_cell.length_c   1.000
_cell.angle_alpha   90.00
_cell.angle_beta   90.00
_cell.angle_gamma   90.00
#
_symmetry.space_group_name_H-M   'P 1'
#
loop_
_entity.id
_entity.type
_entity.pdbx_description
1 polymer ?
#
loop_
_entity_poly.entity_id
_entity_poly.type
_entity_poly.pdbx_seq_one_letter_code
_entity_poly.pdbx_strand_id
1 'polypeptide(L)'
;LPAAASREDAQAMVKRIVAAGLSDYYIISQGEESNAIALGQYRNREGAERRIAAVQAAGFQPRLVASGDAGQWWLEGQLAAGSEPAQAQQRSGAAQQRSLECTRLR
;
A
#
# COMPACT_ATOMS: atom_id res chain seq x y z
N LEU A 1 11.22 -1.58 -8.01
CA LEU A 1 11.51 -2.89 -8.62
C LEU A 1 11.96 -3.84 -7.53
N PRO A 2 11.65 -5.14 -7.62
CA PRO A 2 12.14 -6.15 -6.68
C PRO A 2 13.67 -6.15 -6.54
N ALA A 3 14.18 -6.70 -5.44
CA ALA A 3 15.61 -6.87 -5.20
C ALA A 3 16.29 -7.64 -6.34
N ALA A 4 17.38 -7.08 -6.86
CA ALA A 4 18.25 -7.80 -7.79
C ALA A 4 19.17 -8.77 -7.04
N ALA A 5 19.69 -9.78 -7.73
CA ALA A 5 20.57 -10.79 -7.12
C ALA A 5 21.89 -10.20 -6.61
N SER A 6 22.37 -9.12 -7.22
CA SER A 6 23.60 -8.42 -6.86
C SER A 6 23.49 -6.90 -7.03
N ARG A 7 24.48 -6.18 -6.50
CA ARG A 7 24.56 -4.73 -6.66
C ARG A 7 24.87 -4.34 -8.10
N GLU A 8 25.67 -5.15 -8.78
CA GLU A 8 26.01 -5.01 -10.19
C GLU A 8 24.77 -5.17 -11.06
N ASP A 9 23.91 -6.15 -10.77
CA ASP A 9 22.63 -6.34 -11.47
C ASP A 9 21.68 -5.17 -11.24
N ALA A 10 21.63 -4.64 -10.00
CA ALA A 10 20.85 -3.44 -9.69
C ALA A 10 21.36 -2.23 -10.48
N GLN A 11 22.68 -2.05 -10.61
CA GLN A 11 23.27 -0.99 -11.43
C GLN A 11 22.97 -1.17 -12.93
N ALA A 12 23.00 -2.40 -13.45
CA ALA A 12 22.64 -2.69 -14.82
C ALA A 12 21.16 -2.35 -15.10
N MET A 13 20.27 -2.70 -14.15
CA MET A 13 18.85 -2.33 -14.22
C MET A 13 18.65 -0.82 -14.20
N VAL A 14 19.38 -0.09 -13.34
CA VAL A 14 19.37 1.37 -13.29
C VAL A 14 19.74 2.00 -14.64
N LYS A 15 20.77 1.48 -15.33
CA LYS A 15 21.15 1.98 -16.67
C LYS A 15 19.98 1.87 -17.66
N ARG A 16 19.21 0.78 -17.59
CA ARG A 16 18.01 0.59 -18.43
C ARG A 16 16.89 1.56 -18.06
N ILE A 17 16.69 1.81 -16.78
CA ILE A 17 15.69 2.77 -16.26
C ILE A 17 16.01 4.19 -16.77
N VAL A 18 17.26 4.62 -16.65
CA VAL A 18 17.72 5.92 -17.15
C VAL A 18 17.56 6.03 -18.66
N ALA A 19 17.91 4.98 -19.42
CA ALA A 19 17.72 4.94 -20.87
C ALA A 19 16.24 5.02 -21.29
N ALA A 20 15.33 4.56 -20.43
CA ALA A 20 13.88 4.69 -20.62
C ALA A 20 13.33 6.07 -20.18
N GLY A 21 14.20 7.02 -19.81
CA GLY A 21 13.82 8.37 -19.40
C GLY A 21 13.30 8.49 -17.96
N LEU A 22 13.49 7.45 -17.13
CA LEU A 22 13.09 7.46 -15.73
C LEU A 22 14.30 7.91 -14.88
N SER A 23 14.27 9.15 -14.38
CA SER A 23 15.39 9.72 -13.59
C SER A 23 15.27 9.49 -12.08
N ASP A 24 14.05 9.32 -11.57
CA ASP A 24 13.80 9.24 -10.13
C ASP A 24 13.85 7.79 -9.65
N TYR A 25 15.02 7.39 -9.14
CA TYR A 25 15.26 6.07 -8.56
C TYR A 25 16.29 6.10 -7.43
N TYR A 26 16.27 5.07 -6.58
CA TYR A 26 17.27 4.86 -5.53
C TYR A 26 17.52 3.36 -5.34
N ILE A 27 18.79 2.93 -5.29
CA ILE A 27 19.14 1.54 -4.97
C ILE A 27 19.17 1.39 -3.45
N ILE A 28 18.36 0.49 -2.91
CA ILE A 28 18.36 0.15 -1.49
C ILE A 28 19.64 -0.62 -1.17
N SER A 29 20.41 -0.15 -0.19
CA SER A 29 21.75 -0.65 0.11
C SER A 29 21.80 -1.68 1.23
N GLN A 30 20.77 -1.77 2.07
CA GLN A 30 20.75 -2.57 3.29
C GLN A 30 19.33 -3.05 3.62
N GLY A 31 19.24 -4.07 4.48
CA GLY A 31 17.98 -4.69 4.90
C GLY A 31 17.49 -5.78 3.96
N GLU A 32 16.26 -6.27 4.20
CA GLU A 32 15.66 -7.37 3.43
C GLU A 32 15.47 -7.02 1.94
N GLU A 33 15.33 -5.73 1.63
CA GLU A 33 15.17 -5.20 0.28
C GLU A 33 16.50 -4.73 -0.34
N SER A 34 17.64 -5.20 0.15
CA SER A 34 18.95 -4.87 -0.44
C SER A 34 18.97 -5.16 -1.94
N ASN A 35 19.56 -4.25 -2.72
CA ASN A 35 19.61 -4.25 -4.19
C ASN A 35 18.24 -4.05 -4.89
N ALA A 36 17.16 -3.77 -4.16
CA ALA A 36 15.92 -3.31 -4.78
C ALA A 36 16.07 -1.86 -5.26
N ILE A 37 15.26 -1.48 -6.25
CA ILE A 37 15.26 -0.12 -6.80
C ILE A 37 13.95 0.56 -6.41
N ALA A 38 14.01 1.50 -5.48
CA ALA A 38 12.90 2.37 -5.14
C ALA A 38 12.65 3.36 -6.28
N LEU A 39 11.38 3.58 -6.64
CA LEU A 39 10.97 4.41 -7.79
C LEU A 39 10.23 5.69 -7.37
N GLY A 40 10.26 6.01 -6.07
CA GLY A 40 9.55 7.14 -5.46
C GLY A 40 8.73 6.73 -4.24
N GLN A 41 8.37 7.73 -3.42
CA GLN A 41 7.37 7.62 -2.37
C GLN A 41 6.19 8.51 -2.73
N TYR A 42 4.97 8.02 -2.52
CA TYR A 42 3.75 8.68 -2.98
C TYR A 42 2.79 8.88 -1.82
N ARG A 43 2.28 10.12 -1.68
CA ARG A 43 1.32 10.50 -0.64
C ARG A 43 -0.07 9.88 -0.81
N ASN A 44 -0.38 9.37 -2.00
CA ASN A 44 -1.66 8.75 -2.31
C ASN A 44 -1.47 7.61 -3.30
N ARG A 45 -2.46 6.71 -3.33
CA ARG A 45 -2.46 5.52 -4.18
C ARG A 45 -2.50 5.87 -5.66
N GLU A 46 -3.33 6.82 -6.07
CA GLU A 46 -3.49 7.22 -7.47
C GLU A 46 -2.17 7.69 -8.10
N GLY A 47 -1.37 8.49 -7.39
CA GLY A 47 -0.05 8.92 -7.85
C GLY A 47 0.93 7.75 -8.02
N ALA A 48 0.92 6.81 -7.08
CA ALA A 48 1.72 5.59 -7.16
C ALA A 48 1.30 4.72 -8.35
N GLU A 49 -0.01 4.53 -8.56
CA GLU A 49 -0.55 3.74 -9.68
C GLU A 49 -0.20 4.33 -11.04
N ARG A 50 -0.29 5.66 -11.19
CA ARG A 50 0.18 6.33 -12.42
C ARG A 50 1.66 6.07 -12.68
N ARG A 51 2.50 6.08 -11.63
CA ARG A 51 3.92 5.70 -11.78
C ARG A 51 4.08 4.24 -12.18
N ILE A 52 3.36 3.31 -11.53
CA ILE A 52 3.39 1.88 -11.86
C ILE A 52 3.09 1.68 -13.35
N ALA A 53 2.02 2.28 -13.85
CA ALA A 53 1.64 2.17 -15.25
C ALA A 53 2.72 2.71 -16.21
N ALA A 54 3.31 3.87 -15.92
CA ALA A 54 4.39 4.44 -16.73
C ALA A 54 5.64 3.55 -16.76
N VAL A 55 6.01 2.98 -15.61
CA VAL A 55 7.18 2.09 -15.49
C VAL A 55 6.92 0.73 -16.16
N GLN A 56 5.68 0.23 -16.10
CA GLN A 56 5.26 -0.96 -16.84
C GLN A 56 5.25 -0.75 -18.35
N ALA A 57 4.77 0.40 -18.82
CA ALA A 57 4.81 0.78 -20.24
C ALA A 57 6.25 0.89 -20.77
N ALA A 58 7.20 1.25 -19.89
CA ALA A 58 8.64 1.22 -20.18
C ALA A 58 9.27 -0.19 -20.14
N GLY A 59 8.47 -1.24 -19.91
CA GLY A 59 8.91 -2.65 -19.99
C GLY A 59 9.46 -3.23 -18.69
N PHE A 60 9.23 -2.57 -17.55
CA PHE A 60 9.66 -3.06 -16.23
C PHE A 60 8.49 -3.67 -15.45
N GLN A 61 8.81 -4.45 -14.41
CA GLN A 61 7.82 -5.07 -13.52
C GLN A 61 7.92 -4.48 -12.11
N PRO A 62 7.35 -3.28 -11.86
CA PRO A 62 7.33 -2.67 -10.54
C PRO A 62 6.25 -3.29 -9.66
N ARG A 63 6.46 -3.19 -8.35
CA ARG A 63 5.46 -3.54 -7.33
C ARG A 63 5.13 -2.30 -6.50
N LEU A 64 3.86 -2.15 -6.14
CA LEU A 64 3.41 -1.13 -5.22
C LEU A 64 3.45 -1.71 -3.80
N VAL A 65 4.18 -1.04 -2.91
CA VAL A 65 4.30 -1.43 -1.50
C VAL A 65 3.63 -0.35 -0.67
N ALA A 66 2.73 -0.74 0.24
CA ALA A 66 2.13 0.20 1.17
C ALA A 66 3.22 0.75 2.12
N SER A 67 3.23 2.06 2.32
CA SER A 67 4.11 2.68 3.31
C SER A 67 3.42 2.69 4.67
N GLY A 68 4.11 2.13 5.68
CA GLY A 68 3.64 2.09 7.07
C GLY A 68 2.60 0.99 7.34
N ASP A 69 2.20 0.89 8.61
CA ASP A 69 1.10 0.02 9.02
C ASP A 69 -0.23 0.58 8.51
N ALA A 70 -1.13 -0.31 8.08
CA ALA A 70 -2.51 0.07 7.85
C ALA A 70 -3.07 0.61 9.18
N GLY A 71 -3.22 1.93 9.29
CA GLY A 71 -3.78 2.55 10.47
C GLY A 71 -5.13 1.92 10.84
N GLN A 72 -5.44 1.86 12.13
CA GLN A 72 -6.75 1.43 12.57
C GLN A 72 -7.77 2.52 12.24
N TRP A 73 -8.85 2.14 11.56
CA TRP A 73 -9.99 3.01 11.27
C TRP A 73 -11.27 2.32 11.72
N TRP A 74 -12.24 3.12 12.13
CA TRP A 74 -13.60 2.65 12.41
C TRP A 74 -14.57 3.40 11.50
N LEU A 75 -15.68 2.73 11.19
CA LEU A 75 -16.83 3.36 10.56
C LEU A 75 -17.93 3.47 11.60
N GLU A 76 -18.48 4.67 11.75
CA GLU A 76 -19.69 4.89 12.51
C GLU A 76 -20.86 5.01 11.54
N GLY A 77 -21.97 4.38 11.88
CA GLY A 77 -23.16 4.39 11.04
C GLY A 77 -24.40 4.03 11.85
N GLN A 78 -25.55 4.40 11.32
CA GLN A 78 -26.83 4.05 11.89
C GLN A 78 -27.43 2.87 11.13
N LEU A 79 -28.01 1.92 11.88
CA LEU A 79 -28.78 0.84 11.28
C LEU A 79 -30.09 1.38 10.72
N ALA A 80 -30.52 0.85 9.58
CA ALA A 80 -31.83 1.16 9.02
C ALA A 80 -32.95 0.74 10.00
N ALA A 81 -34.07 1.46 9.99
CA ALA A 81 -35.21 1.16 10.85
C ALA A 81 -35.64 -0.32 10.69
N GLY A 82 -35.89 -0.99 11.81
CA GLY A 82 -36.24 -2.41 11.84
C GLY A 82 -35.06 -3.38 11.68
N SER A 83 -33.84 -2.89 11.54
CA SER A 83 -32.65 -3.77 11.55
C SER A 83 -32.28 -4.18 12.96
N GLU A 84 -31.99 -5.46 13.15
CA GLU A 84 -31.53 -5.98 14.44
C GLU A 84 -30.00 -5.97 14.57
N PRO A 85 -29.44 -5.72 15.77
CA PRO A 85 -27.99 -5.73 15.98
C PRO A 85 -27.31 -7.05 15.55
N ALA A 86 -27.95 -8.20 15.80
CA ALA A 86 -27.41 -9.51 15.42
C ALA A 86 -27.22 -9.66 13.89
N GLN A 87 -28.18 -9.14 13.11
CA GLN A 87 -28.09 -9.15 11.65
C GLN A 87 -26.94 -8.25 11.17
N ALA A 88 -26.72 -7.11 11.85
CA ALA A 88 -25.59 -6.23 11.54
C ALA A 88 -24.24 -6.90 11.85
N GLN A 89 -24.11 -7.62 12.97
CA GLN A 89 -22.90 -8.36 13.30
C GLN A 89 -22.60 -9.44 12.25
N GLN A 90 -23.61 -10.24 11.88
CA GLN A 90 -23.45 -11.30 10.88
C GLN A 90 -23.04 -10.74 9.51
N ARG A 91 -23.63 -9.63 9.07
CA ARG A 91 -23.33 -9.03 7.76
C ARG A 91 -22.00 -8.29 7.71
N SER A 92 -21.58 -7.66 8.81
CA SER A 92 -20.29 -6.98 8.90
C SER A 92 -19.12 -7.94 9.09
N GLY A 93 -19.37 -9.17 9.55
CA GLY A 93 -18.32 -10.10 9.95
C GLY A 93 -17.60 -9.66 11.22
N ALA A 94 -18.21 -8.79 12.02
CA ALA A 94 -17.59 -8.26 13.23
C ALA A 94 -17.33 -9.38 14.25
N ALA A 95 -16.07 -9.52 14.65
CA ALA A 95 -15.64 -10.52 15.64
C ALA A 95 -16.27 -10.30 17.02
N GLN A 96 -16.72 -9.08 17.32
CA GLN A 96 -17.31 -8.71 18.61
C GLN A 96 -18.45 -7.71 18.42
N GLN A 97 -19.44 -7.78 19.31
CA GLN A 97 -20.51 -6.79 19.45
C GLN A 97 -20.61 -6.39 20.92
N ARG A 98 -20.66 -5.08 21.19
CA ARG A 98 -20.81 -4.55 22.55
C ARG A 98 -21.82 -3.42 22.57
N SER A 99 -22.85 -3.54 23.40
CA SER A 99 -23.73 -2.41 23.72
C SER A 99 -22.99 -1.45 24.63
N LEU A 100 -23.07 -0.15 24.34
CA LEU A 100 -22.46 0.89 25.17
C LEU A 100 -23.56 1.69 25.86
N GLU A 101 -23.43 1.87 27.16
CA GLU A 101 -24.32 2.72 27.96
C GLU A 101 -23.97 4.20 27.69
N CYS A 102 -24.87 4.94 27.06
CA CYS A 102 -24.63 6.35 26.70
C CYS A 102 -24.23 7.22 27.90
N THR A 103 -24.72 6.90 29.10
CA THR A 103 -24.40 7.61 30.35
C THR A 103 -22.96 7.43 30.81
N ARG A 104 -22.26 6.37 30.34
CA ARG A 104 -20.86 6.05 30.69
C ARG A 104 -19.84 6.52 29.64
N LEU A 105 -20.29 7.12 28.54
CA LEU A 105 -19.44 7.60 27.45
C LEU A 105 -19.19 9.13 27.49
N ARG A 106 -19.63 9.81 28.55
CA ARG A 106 -19.40 11.26 28.77
C ARG A 106 -18.09 11.53 29.49
#